data_AF-A0A1G1C524-F1
#
_entry.id   AF-A0A1G1C524-F1
#
_cell.length_a   1.000
_cell.length_b   1.000
_cell.length_c   1.000
_cell.angle_alpha   90.00
_cell.angle_beta   90.00
_cell.angle_gamma   90.00
#
_symmetry.space_group_name_H-M   'P 1'
#
loop_
_entity.id
_entity.type
_entity.pdbx_description
1 polymer ?
#
loop_
_entity_poly.entity_id
_entity_poly.type
_entity_poly.pdbx_seq_one_letter_code
_entity_poly.pdbx_strand_id
1 'polypeptide(L)'
;MLLAGTAACLVLAFIAKDYPKTGHDYGYFLPRLLDTYLHGHQNGPGVQWYTPSFGGGLPAHPNPQHLQFSIPQLLTAIMDPWQAILASTFLLVIGGFLSTWYLLTRVARLHTTAALLGAFFFSTSGFYLEHMAVGHVGYQLFPLLPLIAAVLLAPDAHLGLPATILALILAMFVHQAGFYLALIAALSILMTLPILYLHDPTAVRVRPVAWRGGLGLGIMALLCASKICAVSSFMNHFPRHVVDESTVPLTHAVPGIAAQLLGVTGLAPFELLRGGSLGTAWAQMKSATGETYGIWELDSAVSPVLIGLLAWQLVAAASRRPVRRPRLETRRYVAAALLLLSAWLAVEFTTGKGLIYPSLRQLPFLRSMHVNVRFTATFILPLAILGALAFHSLTRTWTEARKAGSALLLGAVGAAFLLSYFLSSDQDLQQRCFDPRQVRQAYVQARHGDAFPVETIGLRVPDGQVFLQHASSLPPYEPIFGYNLAQFRPTVVPGPVDRVTDGCFNMTDPRSLVYPLPTHTGTFQRIPVSDRDNFLRFVNRQSPHWPLPLGQRLANGLSGIGLALAAGLLLVEAVRAWRRRQRRAALDARS
;
A
#
# COMPACT_ATOMS: atom_id res chain seq x y z
N MET A 1 -23.89 3.68 -2.08
CA MET A 1 -23.55 4.34 -0.80
C MET A 1 -23.58 3.35 0.35
N LEU A 2 -24.70 2.66 0.62
CA LEU A 2 -24.77 1.64 1.68
C LEU A 2 -23.61 0.62 1.64
N LEU A 3 -23.40 -0.08 0.52
CA LEU A 3 -22.31 -1.06 0.38
C LEU A 3 -20.91 -0.49 0.59
N ALA A 4 -20.67 0.76 0.17
CA ALA A 4 -19.37 1.42 0.38
C ALA A 4 -19.15 1.72 1.87
N GLY A 5 -20.18 2.24 2.55
CA GLY A 5 -20.16 2.46 3.98
C GLY A 5 -19.96 1.15 4.75
N THR A 6 -20.69 0.08 4.38
CA THR A 6 -20.53 -1.25 4.98
C THR A 6 -19.10 -1.77 4.83
N ALA A 7 -18.51 -1.70 3.63
CA ALA A 7 -17.13 -2.14 3.41
C ALA A 7 -16.14 -1.37 4.30
N ALA A 8 -16.24 -0.05 4.34
CA ALA A 8 -15.36 0.78 5.17
C ALA A 8 -15.56 0.50 6.67
N CYS A 9 -16.80 0.39 7.14
CA CYS A 9 -17.10 0.06 8.53
C CYS A 9 -16.59 -1.32 8.93
N LEU A 10 -16.71 -2.34 8.07
CA LEU A 10 -16.18 -3.69 8.33
C LEU A 10 -14.66 -3.67 8.48
N VAL A 11 -13.96 -2.99 7.56
CA VAL A 11 -12.50 -2.83 7.63
C VAL A 11 -12.09 -2.17 8.95
N LEU A 12 -12.70 -1.02 9.28
CA LEU A 12 -12.37 -0.29 10.50
C LEU A 12 -12.70 -1.08 11.77
N ALA A 13 -13.86 -1.74 11.81
CA ALA A 13 -14.26 -2.57 12.93
C ALA A 13 -13.28 -3.73 13.14
N PHE A 14 -12.75 -4.30 12.05
CA PHE A 14 -11.78 -5.39 12.15
C PHE A 14 -10.41 -4.91 12.64
N ILE A 15 -9.94 -3.76 12.15
CA ILE A 15 -8.70 -3.14 12.63
C ILE A 15 -8.82 -2.85 14.13
N ALA A 16 -9.95 -2.27 14.57
CA ALA A 16 -10.18 -1.83 15.94
C ALA A 16 -10.68 -2.92 16.91
N LYS A 17 -10.88 -4.16 16.43
CA LYS A 17 -11.53 -5.25 17.16
C LYS A 17 -11.02 -5.45 18.59
N ASP A 18 -9.69 -5.49 18.75
CA ASP A 18 -9.01 -5.81 20.02
C ASP A 18 -8.45 -4.56 20.73
N TYR A 19 -8.85 -3.35 20.31
CA TYR A 19 -8.35 -2.10 20.89
C TYR A 19 -8.48 -2.11 22.43
N PRO A 20 -7.41 -1.77 23.19
CA PRO A 20 -6.19 -1.07 22.74
C PRO A 20 -5.09 -1.97 22.18
N LYS A 21 -5.23 -3.30 22.15
CA LYS A 21 -4.23 -4.18 21.54
C LYS A 21 -4.38 -4.18 20.02
N THR A 22 -3.39 -3.61 19.34
CA THR A 22 -3.35 -3.47 17.89
C THR A 22 -2.19 -4.29 17.30
N GLY A 23 -2.20 -4.51 15.99
CA GLY A 23 -1.13 -5.23 15.32
C GLY A 23 0.25 -4.64 15.58
N HIS A 24 1.26 -5.50 15.70
CA HIS A 24 2.63 -5.13 16.09
C HIS A 24 3.27 -4.06 15.18
N ASP A 25 2.94 -4.02 13.88
CA ASP A 25 3.53 -3.06 12.95
C ASP A 25 3.06 -1.63 13.16
N TYR A 26 1.94 -1.43 13.86
CA TYR A 26 1.59 -0.10 14.34
C TYR A 26 2.64 0.48 15.29
N GLY A 27 3.41 -0.37 15.97
CA GLY A 27 4.57 0.04 16.77
C GLY A 27 5.71 0.62 15.96
N TYR A 28 5.82 0.31 14.66
CA TYR A 28 6.75 0.97 13.74
C TYR A 28 6.21 2.34 13.31
N PHE A 29 4.98 2.37 12.80
CA PHE A 29 4.44 3.52 12.08
C PHE A 29 3.91 4.64 12.98
N LEU A 30 3.19 4.33 14.06
CA LEU A 30 2.57 5.36 14.90
C LEU A 30 3.59 6.27 15.58
N PRO A 31 4.70 5.77 16.17
CA PRO A 31 5.74 6.63 16.71
C PRO A 31 6.40 7.50 15.65
N ARG A 32 6.58 6.99 14.43
CA ARG A 32 7.19 7.75 13.31
C ARG A 32 6.26 8.83 12.74
N LEU A 33 4.95 8.61 12.76
CA LEU A 33 3.97 9.66 12.44
C LEU A 33 4.03 10.81 13.47
N LEU A 34 4.15 10.46 14.75
CA LEU A 34 4.35 11.44 15.83
C LEU A 34 5.69 12.16 15.71
N ASP A 35 6.77 11.43 15.40
CA ASP A 35 8.10 12.00 15.17
C ASP A 35 8.09 13.05 14.06
N THR A 36 7.44 12.73 12.94
CA THR A 36 7.29 13.64 11.80
C THR A 36 6.40 14.82 12.16
N TYR A 37 5.35 14.61 12.96
CA TYR A 37 4.50 15.69 13.47
C TYR A 37 5.32 16.67 14.34
N LEU A 38 6.13 16.16 15.27
CA LEU A 38 7.02 16.97 16.11
C LEU A 38 8.04 17.75 15.26
N HIS A 39 8.63 17.09 14.26
CA HIS A 39 9.50 17.77 13.30
C HIS A 39 8.77 18.93 12.61
N GLY A 40 7.56 18.69 12.10
CA GLY A 40 6.75 19.71 11.44
C GLY A 40 6.39 20.89 12.36
N HIS A 41 6.16 20.61 13.64
CA HIS A 41 5.86 21.65 14.64
C HIS A 41 7.05 22.57 14.90
N GLN A 42 8.26 22.02 14.94
CA GLN A 42 9.47 22.81 15.24
C GLN A 42 10.12 23.45 14.00
N ASN A 43 9.98 22.82 12.83
CA ASN A 43 10.74 23.16 11.63
C ASN A 43 9.86 23.64 10.46
N GLY A 44 8.54 23.57 10.60
CA GLY A 44 7.59 23.81 9.51
C GLY A 44 7.48 22.61 8.55
N PRO A 45 6.84 22.78 7.38
CA PRO A 45 6.51 21.69 6.45
C PRO A 45 7.71 21.15 5.64
N GLY A 46 8.94 21.41 6.09
CA GLY A 46 10.17 20.98 5.44
C GLY A 46 10.40 19.46 5.49
N VAL A 47 11.31 18.96 4.66
CA VAL A 47 11.67 17.54 4.65
C VAL A 47 12.39 17.16 5.93
N GLN A 48 11.90 16.13 6.62
CA GLN A 48 12.58 15.54 7.77
C GLN A 48 13.68 14.61 7.27
N TRP A 49 14.91 15.10 7.13
CA TRP A 49 16.03 14.27 6.65
C TRP A 49 16.43 13.17 7.63
N TYR A 50 16.39 13.48 8.93
CA TYR A 50 16.92 12.63 9.98
C TYR A 50 16.02 12.68 11.23
N THR A 51 16.11 11.66 12.08
CA THR A 51 15.36 11.58 13.34
C THR A 51 16.28 11.18 14.50
N PRO A 52 16.21 11.87 15.66
CA PRO A 52 16.98 11.49 16.84
C PRO A 52 16.28 10.39 17.66
N SER A 53 15.02 10.05 17.38
CA SER A 53 14.16 9.22 18.26
C SER A 53 14.48 7.73 18.29
N PHE A 54 15.09 7.22 17.23
CA PHE A 54 15.22 5.78 17.01
C PHE A 54 16.67 5.45 16.69
N GLY A 55 17.16 4.31 17.17
CA GLY A 55 18.49 3.76 16.89
C GLY A 55 19.67 4.63 17.35
N GLY A 56 19.44 5.60 18.24
CA GLY A 56 20.42 6.63 18.56
C GLY A 56 20.72 7.58 17.40
N GLY A 57 19.75 7.80 16.52
CA GLY A 57 19.86 8.66 15.34
C GLY A 57 19.79 7.88 14.03
N LEU A 58 18.73 8.10 13.25
CA LEU A 58 18.50 7.41 11.98
C LEU A 58 18.10 8.34 10.83
N PRO A 59 18.26 7.91 9.56
CA PRO A 59 17.68 8.59 8.42
C PRO A 59 16.15 8.50 8.46
N ALA A 60 15.48 9.62 8.20
CA ALA A 60 14.04 9.71 8.09
C ALA A 60 13.62 9.71 6.61
N HIS A 61 13.75 10.83 5.89
CA HIS A 61 13.41 10.91 4.45
C HIS A 61 14.11 9.86 3.58
N PRO A 62 15.38 9.48 3.80
CA PRO A 62 16.03 8.40 3.05
C PRO A 62 15.47 7.00 3.35
N ASN A 63 14.75 6.80 4.45
CA ASN A 63 14.13 5.52 4.76
C ASN A 63 12.92 5.28 3.82
N PRO A 64 12.88 4.15 3.07
CA PRO A 64 11.78 3.85 2.15
C PRO A 64 10.42 3.69 2.84
N GLN A 65 10.39 3.41 4.15
CA GLN A 65 9.17 3.25 4.93
C GLN A 65 8.68 4.54 5.62
N HIS A 66 9.42 5.64 5.50
CA HIS A 66 9.05 6.92 6.12
C HIS A 66 7.86 7.58 5.42
N LEU A 67 6.85 7.97 6.22
CA LEU A 67 5.50 8.32 5.75
C LEU A 67 5.23 9.83 5.65
N GLN A 68 6.24 10.71 5.67
CA GLN A 68 6.03 12.15 5.84
C GLN A 68 5.07 12.79 4.82
N PHE A 69 5.10 12.35 3.57
CA PHE A 69 4.23 12.88 2.50
C PHE A 69 3.12 11.89 2.15
N SER A 70 2.43 11.40 3.18
CA SER A 70 1.31 10.47 3.07
C SER A 70 0.00 11.05 3.62
N ILE A 71 -1.14 10.46 3.25
CA ILE A 71 -2.45 10.84 3.81
C ILE A 71 -2.50 10.70 5.34
N PRO A 72 -2.07 9.57 5.96
CA PRO A 72 -2.09 9.50 7.42
C PRO A 72 -1.23 10.59 8.08
N GLN A 73 -0.06 10.93 7.52
CA GLN A 73 0.73 12.04 8.07
C GLN A 73 0.02 13.40 7.97
N LEU A 74 -0.63 13.68 6.83
CA LEU A 74 -1.41 14.91 6.67
C LEU A 74 -2.52 15.00 7.73
N LEU A 75 -3.19 13.88 8.02
CA LEU A 75 -4.24 13.83 9.04
C LEU A 75 -3.67 13.94 10.46
N THR A 76 -2.46 13.43 10.73
CA THR A 76 -1.80 13.56 12.05
C THR A 76 -1.60 15.04 12.46
N ALA A 77 -1.58 15.97 11.50
CA ALA A 77 -1.55 17.41 11.80
C ALA A 77 -2.76 17.88 12.64
N ILE A 78 -3.91 17.20 12.55
CA ILE A 78 -5.17 17.61 13.19
C ILE A 78 -5.76 16.57 14.14
N MET A 79 -5.30 15.32 14.12
CA MET A 79 -5.74 14.24 15.01
C MET A 79 -4.57 13.36 15.44
N ASP A 80 -4.75 12.54 16.48
CA ASP A 80 -3.67 11.65 16.92
C ASP A 80 -3.31 10.59 15.86
N PRO A 81 -2.09 10.02 15.88
CA PRO A 81 -1.64 9.08 14.85
C PRO A 81 -2.56 7.89 14.61
N TRP A 82 -3.21 7.35 15.66
CA TRP A 82 -4.10 6.20 15.51
C TRP A 82 -5.39 6.60 14.80
N GLN A 83 -5.99 7.72 15.20
CA GLN A 83 -7.16 8.27 14.51
C GLN A 83 -6.85 8.63 13.05
N ALA A 84 -5.65 9.17 12.79
CA ALA A 84 -5.20 9.51 11.44
C ALA A 84 -5.13 8.28 10.53
N ILE A 85 -4.66 7.16 11.04
CA ILE A 85 -4.65 5.87 10.33
C ILE A 85 -6.06 5.36 10.05
N LEU A 86 -6.97 5.43 11.01
CA LEU A 86 -8.35 4.98 10.82
C LEU A 86 -9.07 5.88 9.79
N ALA A 87 -8.90 7.19 9.89
CA ALA A 87 -9.48 8.14 8.96
C ALA A 87 -8.89 8.01 7.54
N SER A 88 -7.57 7.83 7.40
CA SER A 88 -6.95 7.60 6.08
C SER A 88 -7.43 6.29 5.46
N THR A 89 -7.53 5.21 6.25
CA THR A 89 -8.11 3.92 5.84
C THR A 89 -9.53 4.12 5.31
N PHE A 90 -10.39 4.82 6.05
CA PHE A 90 -11.76 5.11 5.63
C PHE A 90 -11.82 5.82 4.28
N LEU A 91 -11.08 6.92 4.14
CA LEU A 91 -11.03 7.72 2.92
C LEU A 91 -10.56 6.90 1.72
N LEU A 92 -9.53 6.07 1.91
CA LEU A 92 -8.94 5.24 0.87
C LEU A 92 -9.86 4.09 0.46
N VAL A 93 -10.56 3.43 1.39
CA VAL A 93 -11.56 2.39 1.07
C VAL A 93 -12.72 2.98 0.29
N ILE A 94 -13.26 4.13 0.71
CA ILE A 94 -14.35 4.81 -0.01
C ILE A 94 -13.88 5.25 -1.40
N GLY A 95 -12.71 5.88 -1.50
CA GLY A 95 -12.12 6.29 -2.78
C GLY A 95 -11.89 5.10 -3.72
N GLY A 96 -11.37 4.00 -3.19
CA GLY A 96 -11.16 2.75 -3.91
C GLY A 96 -12.46 2.13 -4.41
N PHE A 97 -13.47 2.02 -3.53
CA PHE A 97 -14.80 1.50 -3.88
C PHE A 97 -15.43 2.31 -5.02
N LEU A 98 -15.41 3.65 -4.91
CA LEU A 98 -15.94 4.54 -5.94
C LEU A 98 -15.17 4.43 -7.25
N SER A 99 -13.86 4.21 -7.18
CA SER A 99 -13.01 4.01 -8.35
C SER A 99 -13.32 2.69 -9.06
N THR A 100 -13.53 1.60 -8.32
CA THR A 100 -13.98 0.31 -8.91
C THR A 100 -15.36 0.45 -9.52
N TRP A 101 -16.30 1.09 -8.82
CA TRP A 101 -17.63 1.34 -9.34
C TRP A 101 -17.59 2.18 -10.63
N TYR A 102 -16.76 3.23 -10.67
CA TYR A 102 -16.55 4.04 -11.87
C TYR A 102 -15.97 3.23 -13.02
N LEU A 103 -14.93 2.43 -12.75
CA LEU A 103 -14.31 1.53 -13.75
C LEU A 103 -15.37 0.59 -14.35
N LEU A 104 -16.16 -0.06 -13.50
CA LEU A 104 -17.17 -1.03 -13.94
C LEU A 104 -18.35 -0.39 -14.67
N THR A 105 -18.81 0.80 -14.25
CA THR A 105 -19.96 1.48 -14.89
C THR A 105 -19.57 2.26 -16.15
N ARG A 106 -18.44 2.98 -16.13
CA ARG A 106 -18.08 3.92 -17.21
C ARG A 106 -17.14 3.32 -18.24
N VAL A 107 -16.25 2.42 -17.82
CA VAL A 107 -15.30 1.77 -18.74
C VAL A 107 -15.86 0.43 -19.19
N ALA A 108 -16.23 -0.46 -18.26
CA ALA A 108 -16.78 -1.77 -18.59
C ALA A 108 -18.28 -1.75 -18.97
N ARG A 109 -18.96 -0.60 -18.83
CA ARG A 109 -20.37 -0.39 -19.20
C ARG A 109 -21.36 -1.37 -18.57
N LEU A 110 -21.07 -1.84 -17.36
CA LEU A 110 -21.98 -2.71 -16.61
C LEU A 110 -23.11 -1.90 -15.99
N HIS A 111 -24.27 -2.54 -15.77
CA HIS A 111 -25.34 -1.90 -15.01
C HIS A 111 -24.91 -1.64 -13.55
N THR A 112 -25.48 -0.61 -12.95
CA THR A 112 -25.07 -0.07 -11.64
C THR A 112 -25.01 -1.13 -10.54
N THR A 113 -25.96 -2.05 -10.48
CA THR A 113 -25.99 -3.10 -9.44
C THR A 113 -24.83 -4.10 -9.57
N ALA A 114 -24.43 -4.50 -10.78
CA ALA A 114 -23.26 -5.34 -11.00
C ALA A 114 -21.97 -4.61 -10.63
N ALA A 115 -21.87 -3.33 -10.99
CA ALA A 115 -20.73 -2.50 -10.65
C ALA A 115 -20.58 -2.29 -9.14
N LEU A 116 -21.69 -2.07 -8.42
CA LEU A 116 -21.69 -1.96 -6.96
C LEU A 116 -21.25 -3.26 -6.29
N LEU A 117 -21.73 -4.41 -6.77
CA LEU A 117 -21.34 -5.72 -6.25
C LEU A 117 -19.86 -6.03 -6.53
N GLY A 118 -19.37 -5.73 -7.75
CA GLY A 118 -17.95 -5.87 -8.09
C GLY A 118 -17.04 -4.96 -7.26
N ALA A 119 -17.46 -3.71 -7.00
CA ALA A 119 -16.76 -2.81 -6.10
C ALA A 119 -16.70 -3.36 -4.66
N PHE A 120 -17.80 -3.95 -4.18
CA PHE A 120 -17.83 -4.62 -2.89
C PHE A 120 -16.84 -5.78 -2.83
N PHE A 121 -16.84 -6.70 -3.82
CA PHE A 121 -15.90 -7.82 -3.86
C PHE A 121 -14.43 -7.41 -3.81
N PHE A 122 -14.06 -6.32 -4.48
CA PHE A 122 -12.69 -5.82 -4.46
C PHE A 122 -12.33 -5.17 -3.11
N SER A 123 -13.21 -4.32 -2.57
CA SER A 123 -12.95 -3.55 -1.36
C SER A 123 -12.94 -4.37 -0.07
N THR A 124 -13.45 -5.61 -0.11
CA THR A 124 -13.54 -6.50 1.04
C THR A 124 -12.71 -7.78 0.86
N SER A 125 -11.49 -7.67 0.34
CA SER A 125 -10.59 -8.82 0.24
C SER A 125 -9.88 -9.12 1.56
N GLY A 126 -9.57 -10.40 1.79
CA GLY A 126 -8.79 -10.86 2.94
C GLY A 126 -7.40 -10.25 2.99
N PHE A 127 -6.76 -10.14 1.82
CA PHE A 127 -5.45 -9.49 1.68
C PHE A 127 -5.40 -8.12 2.34
N TYR A 128 -6.39 -7.27 2.03
CA TYR A 128 -6.43 -5.92 2.57
C TYR A 128 -6.76 -5.90 4.06
N LEU A 129 -7.73 -6.71 4.49
CA LEU A 129 -8.16 -6.79 5.89
C LEU A 129 -7.02 -7.23 6.81
N GLU A 130 -6.31 -8.30 6.45
CA GLU A 130 -5.26 -8.87 7.28
C GLU A 130 -4.02 -7.96 7.36
N HIS A 131 -3.59 -7.36 6.24
CA HIS A 131 -2.47 -6.41 6.26
C HIS A 131 -2.79 -5.18 7.12
N MET A 132 -4.03 -4.69 7.07
CA MET A 132 -4.46 -3.59 7.92
C MET A 132 -4.62 -4.01 9.39
N ALA A 133 -5.00 -5.25 9.69
CA ALA A 133 -5.08 -5.75 11.06
C ALA A 133 -3.72 -5.77 11.76
N VAL A 134 -2.68 -6.20 11.04
CA VAL A 134 -1.30 -6.33 11.56
C VAL A 134 -0.58 -4.98 11.64
N GLY A 135 -0.99 -4.00 10.84
CA GLY A 135 -0.45 -2.64 10.88
C GLY A 135 0.49 -2.31 9.72
N HIS A 136 0.40 -3.03 8.60
CA HIS A 136 1.14 -2.72 7.38
C HIS A 136 0.58 -1.45 6.70
N VAL A 137 0.86 -0.27 7.25
CA VAL A 137 0.26 1.03 6.83
C VAL A 137 0.44 1.34 5.34
N GLY A 138 1.51 0.86 4.69
CA GLY A 138 1.69 1.02 3.25
C GLY A 138 0.55 0.40 2.43
N TYR A 139 -0.08 -0.66 2.94
CA TYR A 139 -1.18 -1.39 2.30
C TYR A 139 -2.51 -0.64 2.33
N GLN A 140 -2.60 0.48 3.06
CA GLN A 140 -3.72 1.41 2.95
C GLN A 140 -3.99 1.86 1.50
N LEU A 141 -2.98 1.80 0.64
CA LEU A 141 -3.07 2.20 -0.78
C LEU A 141 -3.65 1.11 -1.69
N PHE A 142 -3.80 -0.13 -1.23
CA PHE A 142 -4.34 -1.24 -2.03
C PHE A 142 -5.71 -0.91 -2.66
N PRO A 143 -6.68 -0.29 -1.95
CA PRO A 143 -7.95 0.11 -2.55
C PRO A 143 -7.84 1.06 -3.75
N LEU A 144 -6.71 1.76 -3.95
CA LEU A 144 -6.54 2.69 -5.08
C LEU A 144 -6.12 2.02 -6.39
N LEU A 145 -5.82 0.72 -6.40
CA LEU A 145 -5.50 -0.03 -7.63
C LEU A 145 -6.50 0.19 -8.79
N PRO A 146 -7.82 0.13 -8.57
CA PRO A 146 -8.82 0.37 -9.61
C PRO A 146 -8.81 1.82 -10.12
N LEU A 147 -8.36 2.78 -9.31
CA LEU A 147 -8.24 4.18 -9.73
C LEU A 147 -7.17 4.32 -10.82
N ILE A 148 -6.07 3.56 -10.73
CA ILE A 148 -5.03 3.50 -11.77
C ILE A 148 -5.65 3.04 -13.10
N ALA A 149 -6.41 1.94 -13.09
CA ALA A 149 -7.13 1.47 -14.28
C ALA A 149 -8.11 2.53 -14.80
N ALA A 150 -8.89 3.13 -13.90
CA ALA A 150 -9.92 4.10 -14.23
C ALA A 150 -9.37 5.36 -14.90
N VAL A 151 -8.26 5.91 -14.41
CA VAL A 151 -7.64 7.11 -15.02
C VAL A 151 -6.96 6.80 -16.35
N LEU A 152 -6.31 5.64 -16.47
CA LEU A 152 -5.75 5.20 -17.75
C LEU A 152 -6.83 5.05 -18.83
N LEU A 153 -7.98 4.48 -18.45
CA LEU A 153 -9.09 4.17 -19.35
C LEU A 153 -10.18 5.24 -19.41
N ALA A 154 -10.04 6.36 -18.69
CA ALA A 154 -11.07 7.38 -18.55
C ALA A 154 -11.63 7.81 -19.93
N PRO A 155 -12.93 7.60 -20.20
CA PRO A 155 -13.54 8.05 -21.45
C PRO A 155 -13.49 9.58 -21.50
N ASP A 156 -13.11 10.11 -22.66
CA ASP A 156 -13.20 11.54 -23.02
C ASP A 156 -12.45 12.54 -22.12
N ALA A 157 -11.62 12.05 -21.20
CA ALA A 157 -10.78 12.90 -20.37
C ALA A 157 -9.57 13.45 -21.15
N HIS A 158 -9.31 14.75 -21.00
CA HIS A 158 -8.10 15.40 -21.48
C HIS A 158 -6.86 14.74 -20.87
N LEU A 159 -5.75 14.69 -21.60
CA LEU A 159 -4.54 13.98 -21.20
C LEU A 159 -4.01 14.41 -19.81
N GLY A 160 -4.07 15.71 -19.50
CA GLY A 160 -3.43 16.30 -18.31
C GLY A 160 -3.99 15.79 -16.97
N LEU A 161 -5.32 15.81 -16.77
CA LEU A 161 -5.91 15.44 -15.47
C LEU A 161 -5.66 13.97 -15.09
N PRO A 162 -5.96 12.96 -15.94
CA PRO A 162 -5.72 11.56 -15.61
C PRO A 162 -4.24 11.25 -15.44
N ALA A 163 -3.36 11.85 -16.25
CA ALA A 163 -1.91 11.69 -16.08
C ALA A 163 -1.42 12.27 -14.75
N THR A 164 -1.95 13.43 -14.34
CA THR A 164 -1.59 14.05 -13.04
C THR A 164 -2.12 13.23 -11.86
N ILE A 165 -3.36 12.74 -11.92
CA ILE A 165 -3.91 11.86 -10.88
C ILE A 165 -3.10 10.56 -10.80
N LEU A 166 -2.77 9.95 -11.95
CA LEU A 166 -1.90 8.78 -12.01
C LEU A 166 -0.54 9.06 -11.35
N ALA A 167 0.07 10.20 -11.67
CA ALA A 167 1.36 10.60 -11.11
C ALA A 167 1.30 10.74 -9.58
N LEU A 168 0.25 11.36 -9.06
CA LEU A 168 0.05 11.54 -7.61
C LEU A 168 -0.15 10.21 -6.89
N ILE A 169 -0.94 9.29 -7.45
CA ILE A 169 -1.14 7.94 -6.86
C ILE A 169 0.18 7.17 -6.84
N LEU A 170 0.91 7.16 -7.95
CA LEU A 170 2.20 6.46 -8.02
C LEU A 170 3.25 7.13 -7.12
N ALA A 171 3.20 8.46 -6.97
CA ALA A 171 4.06 9.16 -6.01
C ALA A 171 3.71 8.78 -4.56
N MET A 172 2.42 8.64 -4.22
CA MET A 172 2.00 8.14 -2.91
C MET A 172 2.55 6.72 -2.66
N PHE A 173 2.63 5.86 -3.67
CA PHE A 173 3.21 4.53 -3.51
C PHE A 173 4.70 4.60 -3.12
N VAL A 174 5.45 5.56 -3.66
CA VAL A 174 6.86 5.78 -3.29
C VAL A 174 6.98 6.40 -1.88
N HIS A 175 6.12 7.35 -1.54
CA HIS A 175 6.19 8.11 -0.29
C HIS A 175 5.51 7.43 0.91
N GLN A 176 4.71 6.38 0.70
CA GLN A 176 3.99 5.64 1.75
C GLN A 176 4.37 4.15 1.76
N ALA A 177 5.63 3.81 1.43
CA ALA A 177 6.14 2.44 1.48
C ALA A 177 5.39 1.41 0.60
N GLY A 178 4.68 1.87 -0.44
CA GLY A 178 3.81 1.07 -1.31
C GLY A 178 4.53 0.36 -2.47
N PHE A 179 5.83 0.06 -2.37
CA PHE A 179 6.61 -0.54 -3.46
C PHE A 179 6.06 -1.91 -3.91
N TYR A 180 5.65 -2.75 -2.96
CA TYR A 180 4.97 -4.02 -3.27
C TYR A 180 3.66 -3.79 -4.03
N LEU A 181 2.88 -2.81 -3.58
CA LEU A 181 1.61 -2.47 -4.22
C LEU A 181 1.79 -1.89 -5.62
N ALA A 182 2.92 -1.22 -5.90
CA ALA A 182 3.23 -0.75 -7.24
C ALA A 182 3.32 -1.91 -8.23
N LEU A 183 4.02 -2.98 -7.83
CA LEU A 183 4.14 -4.17 -8.65
C LEU A 183 2.83 -4.97 -8.70
N ILE A 184 2.13 -5.11 -7.56
CA ILE A 184 0.81 -5.76 -7.53
C ILE A 184 -0.16 -5.03 -8.48
N ALA A 185 -0.19 -3.70 -8.42
CA ALA A 185 -0.97 -2.87 -9.32
C ALA A 185 -0.57 -3.09 -10.77
N ALA A 186 0.72 -3.06 -11.11
CA ALA A 186 1.19 -3.27 -12.47
C ALA A 186 0.70 -4.62 -13.04
N LEU A 187 0.88 -5.72 -12.30
CA LEU A 187 0.43 -7.06 -12.69
C LEU A 187 -1.10 -7.15 -12.79
N SER A 188 -1.84 -6.58 -11.83
CA SER A 188 -3.31 -6.51 -11.89
C SER A 188 -3.81 -5.74 -13.11
N ILE A 189 -3.18 -4.60 -13.45
CA ILE A 189 -3.54 -3.79 -14.62
C ILE A 189 -3.22 -4.54 -15.92
N LEU A 190 -2.08 -5.23 -15.99
CA LEU A 190 -1.70 -6.06 -17.14
C LEU A 190 -2.72 -7.16 -17.44
N MET A 191 -3.36 -7.72 -16.41
CA MET A 191 -4.48 -8.66 -16.58
C MET A 191 -5.81 -7.97 -16.90
N THR A 192 -6.09 -6.84 -16.22
CA THR A 192 -7.36 -6.11 -16.34
C THR A 192 -7.57 -5.54 -17.75
N LEU A 193 -6.52 -5.02 -18.39
CA LEU A 193 -6.63 -4.42 -19.72
C LEU A 193 -7.11 -5.42 -20.79
N PRO A 194 -6.50 -6.61 -20.96
CA PRO A 194 -7.03 -7.67 -21.81
C PRO A 194 -8.45 -8.12 -21.46
N ILE A 195 -8.80 -8.27 -20.17
CA ILE A 195 -10.16 -8.67 -19.76
C ILE A 195 -11.19 -7.65 -20.26
N LEU A 196 -10.93 -6.37 -20.05
CA LEU A 196 -11.82 -5.30 -20.52
C LEU A 196 -11.88 -5.24 -22.04
N TYR A 197 -10.75 -5.42 -22.75
CA TYR A 197 -10.73 -5.44 -24.21
C TYR A 197 -11.50 -6.64 -24.79
N LEU A 198 -11.39 -7.82 -24.19
CA LEU A 198 -12.12 -9.02 -24.60
C LEU A 198 -13.63 -8.89 -24.36
N HIS A 199 -14.03 -8.17 -23.31
CA HIS A 199 -15.42 -7.86 -23.03
C HIS A 199 -15.99 -6.81 -24.00
N ASP A 200 -15.34 -5.65 -24.10
CA ASP A 200 -15.70 -4.54 -24.98
C ASP A 200 -14.43 -3.92 -25.58
N PRO A 201 -14.10 -4.20 -26.87
CA PRO A 201 -12.92 -3.64 -27.52
C PRO A 201 -12.89 -2.10 -27.55
N THR A 202 -14.03 -1.43 -27.42
CA THR A 202 -14.10 0.04 -27.38
C THR A 202 -13.72 0.62 -26.02
N ALA A 203 -13.70 -0.20 -24.96
CA ALA A 203 -13.30 0.21 -23.62
C ALA A 203 -11.81 0.53 -23.50
N VAL A 204 -10.96 -0.15 -24.29
CA VAL A 204 -9.50 0.01 -24.23
C VAL A 204 -8.96 0.64 -25.52
N ARG A 205 -8.60 1.92 -25.43
CA ARG A 205 -7.92 2.66 -26.50
C ARG A 205 -6.44 2.77 -26.19
N VAL A 206 -5.62 2.00 -26.91
CA VAL A 206 -4.16 1.86 -26.65
C VAL A 206 -3.43 3.21 -26.65
N ARG A 207 -3.70 4.08 -27.64
CA ARG A 207 -2.99 5.37 -27.77
C ARG A 207 -3.22 6.30 -26.56
N PRO A 208 -4.47 6.61 -26.13
CA PRO A 208 -4.71 7.37 -24.91
C PRO A 208 -4.10 6.73 -23.66
N VAL A 209 -4.20 5.41 -23.50
CA VAL A 209 -3.62 4.68 -22.37
C VAL A 209 -2.11 4.88 -22.33
N ALA A 210 -1.42 4.70 -23.46
CA ALA A 210 0.03 4.88 -23.55
C ALA A 210 0.46 6.32 -23.24
N TRP A 211 -0.22 7.33 -23.79
CA TRP A 211 0.11 8.73 -23.51
C TRP A 211 -0.16 9.14 -22.05
N ARG A 212 -1.28 8.71 -21.48
CA ARG A 212 -1.61 8.97 -20.06
C ARG A 212 -0.62 8.29 -19.14
N GLY A 213 -0.27 7.05 -19.44
CA GLY A 213 0.74 6.27 -18.71
C GLY A 213 2.11 6.94 -18.79
N GLY A 214 2.60 7.23 -19.99
CA GLY A 214 3.90 7.87 -20.20
C GLY A 214 4.03 9.24 -19.53
N LEU A 215 3.03 10.12 -19.70
CA LEU A 215 3.03 11.43 -19.05
C LEU A 215 2.92 11.31 -17.53
N GLY A 216 2.05 10.43 -17.03
CA GLY A 216 1.90 10.21 -15.58
C GLY A 216 3.17 9.66 -14.94
N LEU A 217 3.86 8.72 -15.59
CA LEU A 217 5.17 8.21 -15.15
C LEU A 217 6.24 9.29 -15.17
N GLY A 218 6.26 10.16 -16.19
CA GLY A 218 7.19 11.28 -16.27
C GLY A 218 6.99 12.29 -15.12
N ILE A 219 5.75 12.67 -14.84
CA ILE A 219 5.43 13.57 -13.72
C ILE A 219 5.76 12.90 -12.37
N MET A 220 5.45 11.61 -12.21
CA MET A 220 5.80 10.86 -11.00
C MET A 220 7.31 10.80 -10.78
N ALA A 221 8.10 10.54 -11.83
CA ALA A 221 9.56 10.51 -11.73
C ALA A 221 10.13 11.84 -11.26
N LEU A 222 9.57 12.97 -11.74
CA LEU A 222 9.93 14.30 -11.23
C LEU A 222 9.54 14.45 -9.76
N LEU A 223 8.28 14.21 -9.40
CA LEU A 223 7.77 14.32 -8.02
C LEU A 223 8.63 13.51 -7.03
N CYS A 224 8.99 12.29 -7.40
CA CYS A 224 9.71 11.36 -6.54
C CYS A 224 11.23 11.46 -6.64
N ALA A 225 11.80 12.33 -7.48
CA ALA A 225 13.24 12.40 -7.73
C ALA A 225 14.05 12.51 -6.43
N SER A 226 13.67 13.42 -5.54
CA SER A 226 14.27 13.61 -4.21
C SER A 226 14.27 12.31 -3.40
N LYS A 227 13.10 11.68 -3.27
CA LYS A 227 12.89 10.50 -2.42
C LYS A 227 13.64 9.29 -2.98
N ILE A 228 13.56 9.06 -4.30
CA ILE A 228 14.25 7.96 -4.97
C ILE A 228 15.77 8.13 -4.81
N CYS A 229 16.32 9.32 -5.04
CA CYS A 229 17.75 9.57 -4.88
C CYS A 229 18.23 9.27 -3.45
N ALA A 230 17.49 9.77 -2.44
CA ALA A 230 17.82 9.55 -1.04
C ALA A 230 17.72 8.07 -0.63
N VAL A 231 16.64 7.40 -1.02
CA VAL A 231 16.43 5.96 -0.76
C VAL A 231 17.50 5.12 -1.44
N SER A 232 17.83 5.40 -2.70
CA SER A 232 18.91 4.70 -3.41
C SER A 232 20.26 4.87 -2.71
N SER A 233 20.58 6.07 -2.23
CA SER A 233 21.82 6.31 -1.49
C SER A 233 21.87 5.51 -0.18
N PHE A 234 20.75 5.45 0.55
CA PHE A 234 20.65 4.65 1.77
C PHE A 234 20.75 3.15 1.50
N MET A 235 20.00 2.65 0.51
CA MET A 235 19.97 1.24 0.12
C MET A 235 21.29 0.72 -0.46
N ASN A 236 22.14 1.59 -1.00
CA ASN A 236 23.48 1.19 -1.44
C ASN A 236 24.37 0.73 -0.26
N HIS A 237 24.13 1.26 0.94
CA HIS A 237 24.87 0.87 2.16
C HIS A 237 24.20 -0.31 2.88
N PHE A 238 22.88 -0.43 2.75
CA PHE A 238 22.08 -1.49 3.36
C PHE A 238 21.31 -2.29 2.31
N PRO A 239 22.01 -2.97 1.38
CA PRO A 239 21.34 -3.73 0.33
C PRO A 239 20.60 -4.91 0.97
N ARG A 240 19.31 -4.99 0.66
CA ARG A 240 18.49 -6.15 1.03
C ARG A 240 18.59 -7.20 -0.06
N HIS A 241 19.36 -8.24 0.22
CA HIS A 241 19.34 -9.49 -0.54
C HIS A 241 18.62 -10.53 0.30
N VAL A 242 17.40 -10.86 -0.08
CA VAL A 242 16.64 -11.96 0.51
C VAL A 242 16.54 -13.04 -0.55
N VAL A 243 16.84 -14.29 -0.18
CA VAL A 243 16.68 -15.44 -1.07
C VAL A 243 15.21 -15.85 -1.02
N ASP A 244 14.62 -16.09 -2.19
CA ASP A 244 13.26 -16.61 -2.26
C ASP A 244 13.31 -18.13 -2.08
N GLU A 245 12.92 -18.61 -0.90
CA GLU A 245 12.91 -20.04 -0.56
C GLU A 245 11.47 -20.56 -0.56
N SER A 246 10.97 -20.97 -1.72
CA SER A 246 9.72 -21.74 -1.78
C SER A 246 10.04 -23.23 -1.69
N THR A 247 9.43 -23.93 -0.74
CA THR A 247 9.68 -25.37 -0.51
C THR A 247 8.91 -26.28 -1.46
N VAL A 248 7.86 -25.78 -2.12
CA VAL A 248 6.98 -26.59 -3.01
C VAL A 248 7.32 -26.42 -4.49
N PRO A 249 7.16 -27.46 -5.33
CA PRO A 249 7.41 -27.34 -6.76
C PRO A 249 6.36 -26.46 -7.47
N LEU A 250 6.67 -25.98 -8.68
CA LEU A 250 5.79 -25.10 -9.47
C LEU A 250 4.39 -25.72 -9.74
N THR A 251 4.27 -27.05 -9.70
CA THR A 251 2.98 -27.75 -9.81
C THR A 251 2.01 -27.42 -8.67
N HIS A 252 2.50 -27.00 -7.50
CA HIS A 252 1.69 -26.54 -6.37
C HIS A 252 1.24 -25.08 -6.50
N ALA A 253 1.67 -24.36 -7.54
CA ALA A 253 1.32 -22.96 -7.74
C ALA A 253 -0.20 -22.74 -7.78
N VAL A 254 -0.91 -23.53 -8.60
CA VAL A 254 -2.36 -23.39 -8.77
C VAL A 254 -3.12 -23.77 -7.48
N PRO A 255 -2.87 -24.93 -6.84
CA PRO A 255 -3.47 -25.23 -5.53
C PRO A 255 -3.15 -24.20 -4.46
N GLY A 256 -1.91 -23.71 -4.39
CA GLY A 256 -1.47 -22.69 -3.43
C GLY A 256 -2.19 -21.36 -3.63
N ILE A 257 -2.27 -20.86 -4.86
CA ILE A 257 -3.03 -19.65 -5.21
C ILE A 257 -4.52 -19.84 -4.91
N ALA A 258 -5.09 -21.00 -5.25
CA ALA A 258 -6.49 -21.30 -4.96
C ALA A 258 -6.77 -21.31 -3.45
N ALA A 259 -5.87 -21.91 -2.64
CA ALA A 259 -5.98 -21.92 -1.19
C ALA A 259 -5.91 -20.50 -0.60
N GLN A 260 -5.00 -19.66 -1.09
CA GLN A 260 -4.89 -18.26 -0.67
C GLN A 260 -6.11 -17.41 -1.08
N LEU A 261 -6.67 -17.63 -2.28
CA LEU A 261 -7.88 -16.94 -2.75
C LEU A 261 -9.16 -17.42 -2.07
N LEU A 262 -9.22 -18.67 -1.62
CA LEU A 262 -10.27 -19.12 -0.69
C LEU A 262 -10.07 -18.45 0.67
N GLY A 263 -8.83 -18.49 1.16
CA GLY A 263 -8.38 -17.77 2.35
C GLY A 263 -9.24 -18.03 3.58
N VAL A 264 -9.26 -17.08 4.50
CA VAL A 264 -10.06 -17.20 5.73
C VAL A 264 -11.56 -17.23 5.43
N THR A 265 -12.06 -16.36 4.54
CA THR A 265 -13.50 -16.28 4.24
C THR A 265 -14.06 -17.56 3.61
N GLY A 266 -13.22 -18.31 2.89
CA GLY A 266 -13.59 -19.58 2.30
C GLY A 266 -13.37 -20.72 3.28
N LEU A 267 -12.15 -20.87 3.79
CA LEU A 267 -11.74 -22.06 4.56
C LEU A 267 -12.27 -22.07 5.99
N ALA A 268 -12.30 -20.93 6.68
CA ALA A 268 -12.63 -20.91 8.10
C ALA A 268 -14.05 -21.40 8.43
N PRO A 269 -15.12 -21.01 7.71
CA PRO A 269 -16.44 -21.59 7.93
C PRO A 269 -16.48 -23.11 7.81
N PHE A 270 -15.78 -23.68 6.81
CA PHE A 270 -15.74 -25.14 6.65
C PHE A 270 -14.96 -25.82 7.77
N GLU A 271 -13.86 -25.22 8.21
CA GLU A 271 -13.08 -25.75 9.33
C GLU A 271 -13.87 -25.67 10.63
N LEU A 272 -14.55 -24.56 10.90
CA LEU A 272 -15.42 -24.43 12.08
C LEU A 272 -16.54 -25.49 12.09
N LEU A 273 -17.15 -25.79 10.94
CA LEU A 273 -18.16 -26.86 10.83
C LEU A 273 -17.59 -28.26 11.08
N ARG A 274 -16.28 -28.46 10.87
CA ARG A 274 -15.56 -29.71 11.18
C ARG A 274 -14.98 -29.75 12.59
N GLY A 275 -15.22 -28.73 13.41
CA GLY A 275 -14.62 -28.58 14.75
C GLY A 275 -13.17 -28.11 14.74
N GLY A 276 -12.67 -27.61 13.60
CA GLY A 276 -11.36 -26.98 13.46
C GLY A 276 -11.34 -25.51 13.90
N SER A 277 -10.19 -24.85 13.72
CA SER A 277 -9.98 -23.44 14.05
C SER A 277 -9.41 -22.65 12.88
N LEU A 278 -9.28 -21.33 13.03
CA LEU A 278 -8.55 -20.49 12.07
C LEU A 278 -7.08 -20.88 11.93
N GLY A 279 -6.48 -21.42 13.00
CA GLY A 279 -5.13 -21.99 12.95
C GLY A 279 -5.06 -23.17 11.97
N THR A 280 -6.11 -23.99 11.88
CA THR A 280 -6.20 -25.08 10.90
C THR A 280 -6.29 -24.54 9.46
N ALA A 281 -7.12 -23.53 9.21
CA ALA A 281 -7.19 -22.88 7.89
C ALA A 281 -5.85 -22.26 7.48
N TRP A 282 -5.16 -21.61 8.42
CA TRP A 282 -3.80 -21.10 8.21
C TRP A 282 -2.79 -22.21 7.91
N ALA A 283 -2.82 -23.31 8.66
CA ALA A 283 -1.95 -24.47 8.42
C ALA A 283 -2.18 -25.09 7.02
N GLN A 284 -3.43 -25.13 6.55
CA GLN A 284 -3.76 -25.58 5.19
C GLN A 284 -3.15 -24.65 4.13
N MET A 285 -3.29 -23.33 4.30
CA MET A 285 -2.66 -22.36 3.38
C MET A 285 -1.13 -22.49 3.38
N LYS A 286 -0.51 -22.65 4.55
CA LYS A 286 0.94 -22.91 4.68
C LYS A 286 1.35 -24.17 3.92
N SER A 287 0.64 -25.28 4.12
CA SER A 287 0.91 -26.53 3.44
C SER A 287 0.73 -26.43 1.92
N ALA A 288 -0.31 -25.74 1.46
CA ALA A 288 -0.59 -25.58 0.03
C ALA A 288 0.44 -24.69 -0.68
N THR A 289 0.97 -23.68 0.02
CA THR A 289 1.93 -22.71 -0.54
C THR A 289 3.39 -23.10 -0.30
N GLY A 290 3.69 -23.94 0.68
CA GLY A 290 5.06 -24.27 1.08
C GLY A 290 5.76 -23.17 1.88
N GLU A 291 5.02 -22.18 2.36
CA GLU A 291 5.57 -20.95 2.94
C GLU A 291 5.27 -20.87 4.44
N THR A 292 6.17 -20.29 5.21
CA THR A 292 6.11 -20.30 6.69
C THR A 292 5.59 -18.99 7.29
N TYR A 293 5.09 -18.07 6.47
CA TYR A 293 4.64 -16.75 6.89
C TYR A 293 3.38 -16.73 7.78
N GLY A 294 3.15 -15.58 8.43
CA GLY A 294 1.94 -15.29 9.18
C GLY A 294 0.69 -15.35 8.30
N ILE A 295 -0.49 -15.51 8.93
CA ILE A 295 -1.77 -15.61 8.20
C ILE A 295 -2.00 -14.42 7.28
N TRP A 296 -1.54 -13.23 7.69
CA TRP A 296 -1.69 -12.00 6.95
C TRP A 296 -0.92 -11.95 5.63
N GLU A 297 0.13 -12.74 5.48
CA GLU A 297 0.88 -12.84 4.23
C GLU A 297 0.25 -13.82 3.24
N LEU A 298 -0.42 -14.85 3.77
CA LEU A 298 -0.98 -15.95 2.99
C LEU A 298 -2.44 -15.69 2.60
N ASP A 299 -3.18 -14.97 3.42
CA ASP A 299 -4.59 -14.76 3.16
C ASP A 299 -4.79 -13.69 2.08
N SER A 300 -5.26 -14.14 0.91
CA SER A 300 -5.69 -13.27 -0.19
C SER A 300 -7.17 -13.51 -0.52
N ALA A 301 -7.95 -13.91 0.50
CA ALA A 301 -9.34 -14.30 0.34
C ALA A 301 -10.14 -13.35 -0.54
N VAL A 302 -10.86 -13.93 -1.49
CA VAL A 302 -11.95 -13.26 -2.20
C VAL A 302 -13.28 -13.80 -1.69
N SER A 303 -14.35 -13.02 -1.85
CA SER A 303 -15.68 -13.43 -1.39
C SER A 303 -16.07 -14.81 -1.96
N PRO A 304 -16.57 -15.76 -1.15
CA PRO A 304 -17.10 -17.02 -1.66
C PRO A 304 -18.24 -16.84 -2.68
N VAL A 305 -18.98 -15.73 -2.57
CA VAL A 305 -20.00 -15.35 -3.55
C VAL A 305 -19.38 -15.05 -4.92
N LEU A 306 -18.22 -14.38 -4.95
CA LEU A 306 -17.47 -14.15 -6.18
C LEU A 306 -17.07 -15.49 -6.82
N ILE A 307 -16.52 -16.42 -6.03
CA ILE A 307 -16.13 -17.75 -6.52
C ILE A 307 -17.35 -18.49 -7.10
N GLY A 308 -18.49 -18.45 -6.42
CA GLY A 308 -19.74 -19.03 -6.90
C GLY A 308 -20.23 -18.44 -8.22
N LEU A 309 -20.14 -17.12 -8.39
CA LEU A 309 -20.49 -16.44 -9.65
C LEU A 309 -19.56 -16.83 -10.80
N LEU A 310 -18.25 -16.95 -10.53
CA LEU A 310 -17.27 -17.40 -11.53
C LEU A 310 -17.51 -18.85 -11.93
N ALA A 311 -17.75 -19.74 -10.96
CA ALA A 311 -18.09 -21.14 -11.21
C ALA A 311 -19.37 -21.28 -12.05
N TRP A 312 -20.43 -20.53 -11.70
CA TRP A 312 -21.65 -20.48 -12.50
C TRP A 312 -21.37 -20.03 -13.94
N GLN A 313 -20.56 -18.99 -14.13
CA GLN A 313 -20.23 -18.48 -15.46
C GLN A 313 -19.45 -19.49 -16.31
N LEU A 314 -18.56 -20.28 -15.68
CA LEU A 314 -17.83 -21.36 -16.34
C LEU A 314 -18.78 -22.50 -16.75
N VAL A 315 -19.66 -22.95 -15.85
CA VAL A 315 -20.67 -23.98 -16.14
C VAL A 315 -21.60 -23.50 -17.26
N ALA A 316 -22.13 -22.29 -17.15
CA ALA A 316 -22.99 -21.70 -18.17
C ALA A 316 -22.29 -21.54 -19.53
N ALA A 317 -20.99 -21.30 -19.56
CA ALA A 317 -20.21 -21.25 -20.80
C ALA A 317 -20.00 -22.64 -21.40
N ALA A 318 -19.75 -23.67 -20.57
CA ALA A 318 -19.58 -25.05 -20.99
C ALA A 318 -20.89 -25.70 -21.47
N SER A 319 -22.02 -25.35 -20.87
CA SER A 319 -23.34 -25.88 -21.24
C SER A 319 -23.93 -25.26 -22.52
N ARG A 320 -23.37 -24.15 -23.02
CA ARG A 320 -23.79 -23.58 -24.30
C ARG A 320 -23.29 -24.48 -25.42
N ARG A 321 -24.20 -24.97 -26.28
CA ARG A 321 -23.82 -25.70 -27.49
C ARG A 321 -22.77 -24.91 -28.27
N PRO A 322 -21.73 -25.57 -28.83
CA PRO A 322 -20.74 -24.89 -29.64
C PRO A 322 -21.42 -24.31 -30.88
N VAL A 323 -21.87 -23.06 -30.78
CA VAL A 323 -22.27 -22.27 -31.95
C VAL A 323 -21.03 -22.16 -32.81
N ARG A 324 -21.16 -22.36 -34.13
CA ARG A 324 -20.09 -22.10 -35.11
C ARG A 324 -19.46 -20.75 -34.77
N ARG A 325 -18.27 -20.78 -34.15
CA ARG A 325 -17.65 -19.57 -33.64
C ARG A 325 -17.28 -18.73 -34.86
N PRO A 326 -17.73 -17.47 -34.97
CA PRO A 326 -17.19 -16.59 -35.98
C PRO A 326 -15.66 -16.54 -35.81
N ARG A 327 -14.92 -16.48 -36.93
CA ARG A 327 -13.46 -16.26 -36.87
C ARG A 327 -13.23 -15.04 -35.99
N LEU A 328 -12.53 -15.22 -34.87
CA LEU A 328 -12.19 -14.11 -34.00
C LEU A 328 -11.22 -13.19 -34.75
N GLU A 329 -11.39 -11.89 -34.56
CA GLU A 329 -10.41 -10.92 -35.06
C GLU A 329 -9.04 -11.18 -34.43
N THR A 330 -7.95 -11.05 -35.21
CA THR A 330 -6.57 -11.24 -34.76
C THR A 330 -6.26 -10.51 -33.45
N ARG A 331 -6.83 -9.31 -33.26
CA ARG A 331 -6.67 -8.51 -32.05
C ARG A 331 -7.20 -9.18 -30.78
N ARG A 332 -8.29 -9.95 -30.88
CA ARG A 332 -8.84 -10.71 -29.74
C ARG A 332 -7.94 -11.89 -29.35
N TYR A 333 -7.31 -12.55 -30.32
CA TYR A 333 -6.30 -13.57 -30.03
C TYR A 333 -5.07 -12.97 -29.33
N VAL A 334 -4.60 -11.81 -29.79
CA VAL A 334 -3.50 -11.08 -29.11
C VAL A 334 -3.89 -10.72 -27.68
N ALA A 335 -5.10 -10.19 -27.46
CA ALA A 335 -5.57 -9.88 -26.11
C ALA A 335 -5.66 -11.14 -25.22
N ALA A 336 -6.17 -12.25 -25.74
CA ALA A 336 -6.20 -13.52 -25.01
C ALA A 336 -4.78 -14.03 -24.67
N ALA A 337 -3.83 -13.93 -25.61
CA ALA A 337 -2.44 -14.28 -25.36
C ALA A 337 -1.80 -13.39 -24.29
N LEU A 338 -2.06 -12.08 -24.32
CA LEU A 338 -1.60 -11.14 -23.28
C LEU A 338 -2.23 -11.43 -21.92
N LEU A 339 -3.50 -11.85 -21.87
CA LEU A 339 -4.13 -12.27 -20.62
C LEU A 339 -3.46 -13.52 -20.05
N LEU A 340 -3.19 -14.52 -20.88
CA LEU A 340 -2.51 -15.74 -20.46
C LEU A 340 -1.07 -15.45 -19.99
N LEU A 341 -0.34 -14.61 -20.72
CA LEU A 341 1.02 -14.21 -20.37
C LEU A 341 1.05 -13.41 -19.06
N SER A 342 0.13 -12.46 -18.86
CA SER A 342 0.07 -11.67 -17.62
C SER A 342 -0.35 -12.51 -16.42
N ALA A 343 -1.30 -13.43 -16.59
CA ALA A 343 -1.68 -14.39 -15.55
C ALA A 343 -0.52 -15.34 -15.22
N TRP A 344 0.20 -15.85 -16.23
CA TRP A 344 1.40 -16.67 -16.03
C TRP A 344 2.49 -15.91 -15.26
N LEU A 345 2.75 -14.66 -15.66
CA LEU A 345 3.71 -13.81 -14.97
C LEU A 345 3.32 -13.60 -13.50
N ALA A 346 2.04 -13.33 -13.22
CA ALA A 346 1.55 -13.22 -11.85
C ALA A 346 1.77 -14.52 -11.04
N VAL A 347 1.53 -15.69 -11.64
CA VAL A 347 1.83 -16.99 -11.00
C VAL A 347 3.32 -17.13 -10.66
N GLU A 348 4.21 -16.77 -11.58
CA GLU A 348 5.65 -16.83 -11.34
C GLU A 348 6.08 -15.89 -10.22
N PHE A 349 5.55 -14.67 -10.20
CA PHE A 349 5.78 -13.72 -9.11
C PHE A 349 5.25 -14.25 -7.78
N THR A 350 4.06 -14.86 -7.74
CA THR A 350 3.49 -15.46 -6.52
C THR A 350 4.31 -16.62 -5.97
N THR A 351 4.89 -17.43 -6.86
CA THR A 351 5.62 -18.64 -6.47
C THR A 351 7.12 -18.41 -6.28
N GLY A 352 7.63 -17.25 -6.69
CA GLY A 352 9.06 -16.96 -6.72
C GLY A 352 9.85 -17.85 -7.70
N LYS A 353 9.15 -18.48 -8.65
CA LYS A 353 9.68 -19.53 -9.53
C LYS A 353 9.15 -19.37 -10.95
N GLY A 354 9.88 -19.91 -11.92
CA GLY A 354 9.44 -19.97 -13.31
C GLY A 354 10.53 -19.61 -14.30
N LEU A 355 10.13 -19.28 -15.51
CA LEU A 355 11.01 -19.00 -16.65
C LEU A 355 11.43 -17.52 -16.69
N ILE A 356 10.52 -16.61 -16.34
CA ILE A 356 10.69 -15.16 -16.49
C ILE A 356 11.14 -14.54 -15.16
N TYR A 357 10.53 -14.94 -14.04
CA TYR A 357 10.73 -14.36 -12.72
C TYR A 357 12.21 -14.34 -12.28
N PRO A 358 13.02 -15.42 -12.39
CA PRO A 358 14.41 -15.39 -11.94
C PRO A 358 15.26 -14.31 -12.63
N SER A 359 14.95 -14.01 -13.90
CA SER A 359 15.63 -12.95 -14.65
C SER A 359 15.18 -11.57 -14.20
N LEU A 360 13.87 -11.37 -14.02
CA LEU A 360 13.31 -10.11 -13.53
C LEU A 360 13.77 -9.81 -12.10
N ARG A 361 13.86 -10.82 -11.24
CA ARG A 361 14.27 -10.72 -9.83
C ARG A 361 15.65 -10.08 -9.66
N GLN A 362 16.49 -10.09 -10.69
CA GLN A 362 17.79 -9.42 -10.72
C GLN A 362 17.72 -7.92 -10.97
N LEU A 363 16.55 -7.31 -11.19
CA LEU A 363 16.45 -5.85 -11.28
C LEU A 363 16.62 -5.20 -9.89
N PRO A 364 17.27 -4.03 -9.76
CA PRO A 364 17.65 -3.45 -8.47
C PRO A 364 16.51 -3.36 -7.44
N PHE A 365 15.31 -2.98 -7.87
CA PHE A 365 14.13 -2.86 -6.99
C PHE A 365 13.45 -4.22 -6.71
N LEU A 366 13.55 -5.18 -7.63
CA LEU A 366 13.03 -6.54 -7.43
C LEU A 366 13.94 -7.34 -6.50
N ARG A 367 15.25 -7.03 -6.47
CA ARG A 367 16.23 -7.71 -5.62
C ARG A 367 15.94 -7.68 -4.12
N SER A 368 15.25 -6.63 -3.67
CA SER A 368 14.90 -6.42 -2.26
C SER A 368 13.51 -6.91 -1.87
N MET A 369 12.69 -7.35 -2.83
CA MET A 369 11.35 -7.86 -2.54
C MET A 369 11.40 -9.36 -2.21
N HIS A 370 10.77 -9.70 -1.10
CA HIS A 370 10.56 -11.04 -0.55
C HIS A 370 9.07 -11.26 -0.25
N VAL A 371 8.66 -12.43 0.24
CA VAL A 371 7.24 -12.76 0.49
C VAL A 371 6.42 -12.78 -0.81
N ASN A 372 6.83 -13.65 -1.73
CA ASN A 372 6.20 -13.81 -3.04
C ASN A 372 4.69 -14.07 -2.98
N VAL A 373 4.21 -14.78 -1.95
CA VAL A 373 2.77 -15.06 -1.74
C VAL A 373 1.88 -13.83 -1.77
N ARG A 374 2.38 -12.64 -1.41
CA ARG A 374 1.65 -11.37 -1.51
C ARG A 374 1.17 -11.07 -2.93
N PHE A 375 1.88 -11.56 -3.95
CA PHE A 375 1.49 -11.34 -5.34
C PHE A 375 0.23 -12.12 -5.73
N THR A 376 -0.29 -13.04 -4.90
CA THR A 376 -1.66 -13.56 -5.10
C THR A 376 -2.71 -12.43 -5.15
N ALA A 377 -2.45 -11.32 -4.47
CA ALA A 377 -3.33 -10.16 -4.49
C ALA A 377 -3.53 -9.56 -5.90
N THR A 378 -2.64 -9.85 -6.86
CA THR A 378 -2.77 -9.35 -8.24
C THR A 378 -4.03 -9.84 -8.93
N PHE A 379 -4.56 -10.99 -8.51
CA PHE A 379 -5.75 -11.61 -9.07
C PHE A 379 -7.05 -10.96 -8.55
N ILE A 380 -7.04 -10.27 -7.41
CA ILE A 380 -8.25 -9.79 -6.73
C ILE A 380 -9.07 -8.84 -7.63
N LEU A 381 -8.44 -7.81 -8.22
CA LEU A 381 -9.14 -6.87 -9.10
C LEU A 381 -9.66 -7.54 -10.40
N PRO A 382 -8.83 -8.27 -11.17
CA PRO A 382 -9.30 -9.05 -12.33
C PRO A 382 -10.49 -9.97 -12.02
N LEU A 383 -10.43 -10.71 -10.90
CA LEU A 383 -11.49 -11.61 -10.48
C LEU A 383 -12.76 -10.83 -10.10
N ALA A 384 -12.65 -9.73 -9.37
CA ALA A 384 -13.78 -8.87 -9.03
C ALA A 384 -14.49 -8.32 -10.29
N ILE A 385 -13.74 -7.95 -11.33
CA ILE A 385 -14.28 -7.52 -12.63
C ILE A 385 -15.00 -8.69 -13.32
N LEU A 386 -14.40 -9.88 -13.36
CA LEU A 386 -15.03 -11.07 -13.94
C LEU A 386 -16.30 -11.49 -13.19
N GLY A 387 -16.33 -11.35 -11.86
CA GLY A 387 -17.53 -11.58 -11.05
C GLY A 387 -18.65 -10.59 -11.35
N ALA A 388 -18.31 -9.30 -11.48
CA ALA A 388 -19.27 -8.27 -11.88
C ALA A 388 -19.83 -8.56 -13.29
N LEU A 389 -18.98 -9.01 -14.22
CA LEU A 389 -19.38 -9.44 -15.55
C LEU A 389 -20.30 -10.66 -15.54
N ALA A 390 -20.01 -11.65 -14.69
CA ALA A 390 -20.85 -12.83 -14.51
C ALA A 390 -22.24 -12.45 -13.96
N PHE A 391 -22.28 -11.61 -12.92
CA PHE A 391 -23.56 -11.13 -12.39
C PHE A 391 -24.33 -10.27 -13.40
N HIS A 392 -23.62 -9.43 -14.16
CA HIS A 392 -24.20 -8.64 -15.24
C HIS A 392 -24.86 -9.51 -16.30
N SER A 393 -24.18 -10.58 -16.73
CA SER A 393 -24.69 -11.50 -17.74
C SER A 393 -25.91 -12.30 -17.23
N LEU A 394 -25.86 -12.77 -15.98
CA LEU A 394 -26.93 -13.52 -15.32
C LEU A 394 -28.23 -12.70 -15.19
N THR A 395 -28.08 -11.43 -14.82
CA THR A 395 -29.21 -10.58 -14.43
C THR A 395 -29.65 -9.61 -15.51
N ARG A 396 -29.08 -9.71 -16.72
CA ARG A 396 -29.33 -8.78 -17.84
C ARG A 396 -30.83 -8.57 -18.14
N THR A 397 -31.63 -9.62 -18.09
CA THR A 397 -33.08 -9.61 -18.40
C THR A 397 -33.97 -9.37 -17.19
N TRP A 398 -33.41 -9.22 -15.99
CA TRP A 398 -34.19 -9.05 -14.76
C TRP A 398 -34.68 -7.62 -14.61
N THR A 399 -35.75 -7.43 -13.84
CA THR A 399 -36.21 -6.09 -13.43
C THR A 399 -35.19 -5.43 -12.50
N GLU A 400 -35.15 -4.10 -12.47
CA GLU A 400 -34.21 -3.36 -11.61
C GLU A 400 -34.39 -3.68 -10.12
N ALA A 401 -35.63 -3.86 -9.65
CA ALA A 401 -35.91 -4.29 -8.28
C ALA A 401 -35.31 -5.67 -7.97
N ARG A 402 -35.44 -6.64 -8.89
CA ARG A 402 -34.86 -7.98 -8.73
C ARG A 402 -33.33 -7.95 -8.76
N LYS A 403 -32.72 -7.15 -9.64
CA LYS A 403 -31.27 -6.93 -9.70
C LYS A 403 -30.74 -6.34 -8.39
N ALA A 404 -31.43 -5.33 -7.86
CA ALA A 404 -31.04 -4.67 -6.62
C ALA A 404 -31.18 -5.64 -5.43
N GLY A 405 -32.31 -6.34 -5.32
CA GLY A 405 -32.54 -7.33 -4.27
C GLY A 405 -31.52 -8.46 -4.27
N SER A 406 -31.17 -9.01 -5.44
CA SER A 406 -30.14 -10.04 -5.54
C SER A 406 -28.74 -9.50 -5.23
N ALA A 407 -28.38 -8.30 -5.71
CA ALA A 407 -27.10 -7.69 -5.37
C ALA A 407 -26.96 -7.42 -3.86
N LEU A 408 -28.03 -6.98 -3.19
CA LEU A 408 -28.05 -6.80 -1.74
C LEU A 408 -27.92 -8.12 -0.99
N LEU A 409 -28.66 -9.15 -1.40
CA LEU A 409 -28.55 -10.48 -0.80
C LEU A 409 -27.14 -11.05 -0.96
N LEU A 410 -26.58 -11.01 -2.17
CA LEU A 410 -25.23 -11.49 -2.45
C LEU A 410 -24.17 -10.68 -1.69
N GLY A 411 -24.34 -9.36 -1.59
CA GLY A 411 -23.50 -8.49 -0.78
C GLY A 411 -23.59 -8.83 0.71
N ALA A 412 -24.79 -9.09 1.23
CA ALA A 412 -25.00 -9.48 2.63
C ALA A 412 -24.39 -10.85 2.94
N VAL A 413 -24.54 -11.84 2.04
CA VAL A 413 -23.86 -13.14 2.17
C VAL A 413 -22.35 -12.95 2.15
N GLY A 414 -21.83 -12.14 1.22
CA GLY A 414 -20.40 -11.80 1.17
C GLY A 414 -19.91 -11.15 2.46
N ALA A 415 -20.68 -10.21 3.02
CA ALA A 415 -20.39 -9.59 4.31
C ALA A 415 -20.42 -10.59 5.48
N ALA A 416 -21.36 -11.53 5.49
CA ALA A 416 -21.44 -12.57 6.50
C ALA A 416 -20.20 -13.46 6.52
N PHE A 417 -19.63 -13.81 5.36
CA PHE A 417 -18.37 -14.54 5.28
C PHE A 417 -17.17 -13.74 5.79
N LEU A 418 -17.19 -12.41 5.70
CA LEU A 418 -16.15 -11.57 6.32
C LEU A 418 -16.26 -11.58 7.85
N LEU A 419 -17.43 -11.88 8.41
CA LEU A 419 -17.55 -12.03 9.87
C LEU A 419 -16.72 -13.21 10.39
N SER A 420 -16.27 -14.14 9.54
CA SER A 420 -15.34 -15.21 9.93
C SER A 420 -14.03 -14.68 10.50
N TYR A 421 -13.56 -13.50 10.06
CA TYR A 421 -12.41 -12.83 10.66
C TYR A 421 -12.63 -12.41 12.12
N PHE A 422 -13.88 -12.07 12.47
CA PHE A 422 -14.25 -11.71 13.83
C PHE A 422 -14.37 -12.93 14.75
N LEU A 423 -14.49 -14.13 14.19
CA LEU A 423 -14.52 -15.37 14.97
C LEU A 423 -13.15 -15.79 15.50
N SER A 424 -12.05 -15.13 15.07
CA SER A 424 -10.74 -15.36 15.67
C SER A 424 -10.66 -14.85 17.10
N SER A 425 -10.58 -15.75 18.07
CA SER A 425 -10.18 -15.39 19.44
C SER A 425 -8.66 -15.33 19.62
N ASP A 426 -7.90 -15.77 18.61
CA ASP A 426 -6.45 -15.93 18.71
C ASP A 426 -5.73 -14.65 18.30
N GLN A 427 -5.40 -13.83 19.31
CA GLN A 427 -4.63 -12.58 19.12
C GLN A 427 -3.20 -12.85 18.62
N ASP A 428 -2.69 -14.06 18.79
CA ASP A 428 -1.33 -14.43 18.39
C ASP A 428 -1.24 -14.65 16.88
N LEU A 429 -2.32 -15.08 16.21
CA LEU A 429 -2.35 -15.25 14.75
C LEU A 429 -2.08 -13.95 13.98
N GLN A 430 -2.44 -12.80 14.55
CA GLN A 430 -2.24 -11.47 13.95
C GLN A 430 -1.23 -10.63 14.73
N GLN A 431 -0.58 -11.21 15.74
CA GLN A 431 0.40 -10.53 16.60
C GLN A 431 -0.11 -9.17 17.11
N ARG A 432 -1.32 -9.16 17.70
CA ARG A 432 -1.95 -7.94 18.25
C ARG A 432 -1.40 -7.61 19.63
N CYS A 433 -0.18 -7.06 19.68
CA CYS A 433 0.53 -6.79 20.93
C CYS A 433 0.88 -5.32 21.19
N PHE A 434 0.64 -4.41 20.24
CA PHE A 434 1.00 -2.99 20.39
C PHE A 434 -0.12 -2.15 21.02
N ASP A 435 0.21 -1.32 22.02
CA ASP A 435 -0.73 -0.38 22.65
C ASP A 435 -0.50 1.06 22.14
N PRO A 436 -1.40 1.60 21.29
CA PRO A 436 -1.25 2.93 20.70
C PRO A 436 -1.52 4.07 21.68
N ARG A 437 -2.03 3.79 22.90
CA ARG A 437 -2.34 4.83 23.89
C ARG A 437 -1.09 5.58 24.35
N GLN A 438 0.08 4.95 24.34
CA GLN A 438 1.36 5.57 24.71
C GLN A 438 1.72 6.69 23.71
N VAL A 439 1.57 6.42 22.42
CA VAL A 439 1.79 7.43 21.36
C VAL A 439 0.73 8.53 21.44
N ARG A 440 -0.53 8.18 21.72
CA ARG A 440 -1.60 9.18 21.92
C ARG A 440 -1.31 10.11 23.09
N GLN A 441 -0.79 9.60 24.20
CA GLN A 441 -0.41 10.42 25.36
C GLN A 441 0.69 11.43 24.97
N ALA A 442 1.74 10.97 24.29
CA ALA A 442 2.79 11.85 23.80
C ALA A 442 2.28 12.88 22.79
N TYR A 443 1.35 12.51 21.90
CA TYR A 443 0.70 13.45 20.98
C TYR A 443 -0.06 14.56 21.73
N VAL A 444 -0.81 14.22 22.78
CA VAL A 444 -1.52 15.22 23.58
C VAL A 444 -0.55 16.21 24.24
N GLN A 445 0.55 15.72 24.83
CA GLN A 445 1.60 16.57 25.40
C GLN A 445 2.29 17.45 24.33
N ALA A 446 2.57 16.89 23.15
CA ALA A 446 3.11 17.65 22.02
C ALA A 446 2.18 18.80 21.58
N ARG A 447 0.86 18.58 21.59
CA ARG A 447 -0.14 19.61 21.30
C ARG A 447 -0.14 20.75 22.33
N HIS A 448 0.36 20.50 23.53
CA HIS A 448 0.54 21.50 24.59
C HIS A 448 1.94 22.13 24.58
N GLY A 449 2.75 21.88 23.55
CA GLY A 449 4.05 22.52 23.35
C GLY A 449 5.25 21.71 23.83
N ASP A 450 5.05 20.45 24.25
CA ASP A 450 6.19 19.59 24.59
C ASP A 450 7.00 19.22 23.34
N ALA A 451 8.29 19.49 23.41
CA ALA A 451 9.24 19.27 22.33
C ALA A 451 9.91 17.89 22.40
N PHE A 452 9.82 17.18 23.53
CA PHE A 452 10.47 15.88 23.77
C PHE A 452 11.94 15.83 23.30
N PRO A 453 12.83 16.70 23.83
CA PRO A 453 14.25 16.60 23.54
C PRO A 453 14.77 15.21 23.93
N VAL A 454 15.68 14.67 23.12
CA VAL A 454 16.32 13.38 23.40
C VAL A 454 17.49 13.61 24.35
N GLU A 455 17.41 13.01 25.53
CA GLU A 455 18.38 13.17 26.61
C GLU A 455 19.23 11.91 26.81
N THR A 456 18.69 10.73 26.49
CA THR A 456 19.36 9.45 26.73
C THR A 456 19.19 8.43 25.60
N ILE A 457 20.16 7.54 25.45
CA ILE A 457 20.07 6.32 24.65
C ILE A 457 19.56 5.19 25.54
N GLY A 458 18.37 4.67 25.23
CA GLY A 458 17.66 3.69 26.03
C GLY A 458 17.83 2.25 25.54
N LEU A 459 18.40 1.35 26.35
CA LEU A 459 18.60 -0.06 25.99
C LEU A 459 17.28 -0.84 25.85
N ARG A 460 16.30 -0.55 26.69
CA ARG A 460 15.03 -1.30 26.79
C ARG A 460 13.82 -0.38 26.61
N VAL A 461 13.96 0.66 25.81
CA VAL A 461 12.89 1.62 25.52
C VAL A 461 12.25 1.22 24.19
N PRO A 462 11.01 0.72 24.17
CA PRO A 462 10.30 0.44 22.93
C PRO A 462 10.05 1.74 22.16
N ASP A 463 10.01 1.67 20.83
CA ASP A 463 9.75 2.82 19.94
C ASP A 463 8.46 3.59 20.33
N GLY A 464 7.44 2.91 20.88
CA GLY A 464 6.21 3.54 21.37
C GLY A 464 6.37 4.47 22.59
N GLN A 465 7.50 4.41 23.30
CA GLN A 465 7.74 5.12 24.56
C GLN A 465 8.86 6.17 24.49
N VAL A 466 9.57 6.25 23.35
CA VAL A 466 10.76 7.10 23.19
C VAL A 466 10.50 8.57 23.55
N PHE A 467 9.32 9.10 23.22
CA PHE A 467 8.96 10.48 23.52
C PHE A 467 8.74 10.71 25.01
N LEU A 468 7.85 9.92 25.64
CA LEU A 468 7.53 10.06 27.07
C LEU A 468 8.74 9.84 27.98
N GLN A 469 9.77 9.15 27.50
CA GLN A 469 11.01 8.88 28.23
C GLN A 469 12.17 9.78 27.82
N HIS A 470 11.96 10.77 26.93
CA HIS A 470 13.01 11.65 26.42
C HIS A 470 14.24 10.86 25.93
N ALA A 471 13.99 9.74 25.25
CA ALA A 471 15.01 8.75 24.91
C ALA A 471 15.07 8.48 23.40
N SER A 472 16.19 7.95 22.96
CA SER A 472 16.32 7.26 21.67
C SER A 472 16.38 5.75 21.92
N SER A 473 15.59 4.96 21.19
CA SER A 473 15.68 3.50 21.33
C SER A 473 17.03 2.99 20.82
N LEU A 474 17.73 2.15 21.58
CA LEU A 474 18.98 1.56 21.10
C LEU A 474 18.72 0.43 20.10
N PRO A 475 17.88 -0.58 20.38
CA PRO A 475 17.37 -1.48 19.36
C PRO A 475 16.05 -0.93 18.79
N PRO A 476 16.07 -0.17 17.67
CA PRO A 476 14.84 0.35 17.09
C PRO A 476 14.03 -0.76 16.44
N TYR A 477 12.71 -0.59 16.30
CA TYR A 477 12.00 -1.38 15.30
C TYR A 477 12.36 -0.79 13.93
N GLU A 478 13.33 -1.37 13.22
CA GLU A 478 13.76 -0.89 11.91
C GLU A 478 14.11 -2.04 10.95
N PRO A 479 13.14 -2.46 10.11
CA PRO A 479 13.35 -3.59 9.22
C PRO A 479 14.51 -3.39 8.25
N ILE A 480 14.84 -2.15 7.83
CA ILE A 480 15.85 -1.92 6.80
C ILE A 480 17.21 -2.55 7.14
N PHE A 481 17.54 -2.67 8.43
CA PHE A 481 18.75 -3.31 8.94
C PHE A 481 18.67 -4.84 9.05
N GLY A 482 17.72 -5.47 8.35
CA GLY A 482 17.53 -6.92 8.33
C GLY A 482 16.64 -7.44 9.45
N TYR A 483 16.25 -8.72 9.36
CA TYR A 483 15.53 -9.40 10.43
C TYR A 483 16.36 -9.39 11.71
N ASN A 484 15.71 -9.10 12.84
CA ASN A 484 16.36 -8.97 14.15
C ASN A 484 17.56 -8.00 14.15
N LEU A 485 17.53 -6.97 13.30
CA LEU A 485 18.59 -5.94 13.21
C LEU A 485 19.97 -6.51 12.85
N ALA A 486 20.02 -7.57 12.03
CA ALA A 486 21.27 -8.27 11.68
C ALA A 486 22.38 -7.37 11.07
N GLN A 487 22.05 -6.25 10.44
CA GLN A 487 23.00 -5.27 9.88
C GLN A 487 23.18 -4.01 10.74
N PHE A 488 22.42 -3.89 11.83
CA PHE A 488 22.49 -2.74 12.73
C PHE A 488 23.74 -2.86 13.61
N ARG A 489 24.65 -1.88 13.52
CA ARG A 489 25.94 -1.88 14.22
C ARG A 489 26.19 -0.51 14.86
N PRO A 490 25.33 -0.07 15.81
CA PRO A 490 25.48 1.24 16.43
C PRO A 490 26.79 1.29 17.23
N THR A 491 27.44 2.46 17.21
CA THR A 491 28.59 2.75 18.07
C THR A 491 28.20 3.50 19.35
N VAL A 492 26.94 3.94 19.44
CA VAL A 492 26.36 4.55 20.63
C VAL A 492 26.08 3.50 21.71
N VAL A 493 26.12 3.93 22.98
CA VAL A 493 25.92 3.09 24.15
C VAL A 493 24.78 3.60 25.03
N PRO A 494 24.17 2.76 25.88
CA PRO A 494 23.15 3.24 26.81
C PRO A 494 23.67 4.36 27.73
N GLY A 495 22.86 5.40 27.91
CA GLY A 495 23.18 6.56 28.76
C GLY A 495 22.99 7.91 28.06
N PRO A 496 23.40 9.02 28.69
CA PRO A 496 23.17 10.37 28.20
C PRO A 496 23.70 10.58 26.78
N VAL A 497 22.97 11.34 25.95
CA VAL A 497 23.38 11.63 24.56
C VAL A 497 24.56 12.59 24.48
N ASP A 498 24.73 13.43 25.50
CA ASP A 498 25.80 14.43 25.60
C ASP A 498 27.10 13.88 26.19
N ARG A 499 27.11 12.60 26.62
CA ARG A 499 28.33 11.91 27.04
C ARG A 499 29.35 11.93 25.90
N VAL A 500 30.52 12.48 26.18
CA VAL A 500 31.64 12.51 25.24
C VAL A 500 32.58 11.34 25.48
N THR A 501 32.93 10.62 24.42
CA THR A 501 33.95 9.57 24.45
C THR A 501 34.66 9.56 23.09
N ASP A 502 35.99 9.48 23.09
CA ASP A 502 36.82 9.57 21.87
C ASP A 502 36.51 10.82 21.00
N GLY A 503 36.24 11.96 21.65
CA GLY A 503 35.94 13.23 20.97
C GLY A 503 34.58 13.29 20.26
N CYS A 504 33.67 12.34 20.52
CA CYS A 504 32.35 12.30 19.93
C CYS A 504 31.24 12.22 21.00
N PHE A 505 30.07 12.80 20.69
CA PHE A 505 28.85 12.64 21.50
C PHE A 505 28.28 11.22 21.38
N ASN A 506 27.50 10.80 22.36
CA ASN A 506 26.81 9.50 22.37
C ASN A 506 25.53 9.53 21.51
N MET A 507 25.68 9.94 20.26
CA MET A 507 24.62 10.04 19.26
C MET A 507 25.18 9.71 17.89
N THR A 508 24.48 8.87 17.12
CA THR A 508 24.87 8.51 15.75
C THR A 508 24.70 9.72 14.84
N ASP A 509 25.68 9.95 13.97
CA ASP A 509 25.60 10.84 12.83
C ASP A 509 24.87 10.12 11.68
N PRO A 510 23.60 10.43 11.42
CA PRO A 510 22.81 9.72 10.43
C PRO A 510 23.24 10.02 8.99
N ARG A 511 24.12 11.01 8.76
CA ARG A 511 24.76 11.22 7.44
C ARG A 511 25.62 10.04 7.06
N SER A 512 26.32 9.43 8.03
CA SER A 512 27.19 8.26 7.81
C SER A 512 26.44 7.06 7.24
N LEU A 513 25.10 7.04 7.37
CA LEU A 513 24.24 5.97 6.88
C LEU A 513 23.77 6.21 5.43
N VAL A 514 23.85 7.44 4.92
CA VAL A 514 23.24 7.85 3.64
C VAL A 514 24.25 8.47 2.69
N TYR A 515 25.00 9.47 3.19
CA TYR A 515 26.01 10.25 2.47
C TYR A 515 27.28 10.31 3.32
N PRO A 516 28.06 9.21 3.42
CA PRO A 516 29.30 9.23 4.17
C PRO A 516 30.22 10.34 3.62
N LEU A 517 30.73 11.17 4.52
CA LEU A 517 31.65 12.25 4.16
C LEU A 517 32.96 11.65 3.63
N PRO A 518 33.68 12.32 2.71
CA PRO A 518 34.96 11.81 2.19
C PRO A 518 36.00 11.52 3.27
N THR A 519 35.93 12.24 4.40
CA THR A 519 36.81 12.07 5.57
C THR A 519 36.37 10.95 6.52
N HIS A 520 35.23 10.30 6.26
CA HIS A 520 34.56 9.36 7.15
C HIS A 520 34.16 8.09 6.38
N THR A 521 34.89 6.99 6.59
CA THR A 521 34.80 5.79 5.74
C THR A 521 33.82 4.70 6.24
N GLY A 522 33.09 4.93 7.32
CA GLY A 522 32.25 3.88 7.96
C GLY A 522 30.81 4.32 8.26
N THR A 523 29.91 3.36 8.40
CA THR A 523 28.53 3.55 8.86
C THR A 523 28.46 3.66 10.38
N PHE A 524 27.36 4.20 10.92
CA PHE A 524 27.09 4.33 12.36
C PHE A 524 28.15 5.14 13.13
N GLN A 525 28.75 6.15 12.49
CA GLN A 525 29.70 7.02 13.19
C GLN A 525 28.97 7.94 14.18
N ARG A 526 29.65 8.39 15.22
CA ARG A 526 29.11 9.34 16.20
C ARG A 526 29.32 10.78 15.75
N ILE A 527 28.47 11.68 16.23
CA ILE A 527 28.60 13.12 15.96
C ILE A 527 29.82 13.67 16.72
N PRO A 528 30.81 14.28 16.05
CA PRO A 528 32.00 14.80 16.72
C PRO A 528 31.67 16.03 17.57
N VAL A 529 32.44 16.26 18.63
CA VAL A 529 32.25 17.43 19.52
C VAL A 529 32.45 18.76 18.79
N SER A 530 33.20 18.77 17.68
CA SER A 530 33.33 19.93 16.80
C SER A 530 32.03 20.33 16.10
N ASP A 531 31.04 19.43 16.00
CA ASP A 531 29.73 19.67 15.36
C ASP A 531 28.62 19.88 16.42
N ARG A 532 28.97 20.48 17.57
CA ARG A 532 28.09 20.66 18.73
C ARG A 532 26.78 21.38 18.42
N ASP A 533 26.79 22.40 17.58
CA ASP A 533 25.58 23.17 17.26
C ASP A 533 24.55 22.30 16.52
N ASN A 534 25.01 21.48 15.58
CA ASN A 534 24.14 20.54 14.88
C ASN A 534 23.71 19.39 15.79
N PHE A 535 24.57 18.91 16.67
CA PHE A 535 24.19 17.95 17.71
C PHE A 535 23.05 18.49 18.57
N LEU A 536 23.18 19.70 19.13
CA LEU A 536 22.15 20.32 19.96
C LEU A 536 20.85 20.52 19.19
N ARG A 537 20.90 20.97 17.94
CA ARG A 537 19.73 21.04 17.06
C ARG A 537 19.07 19.67 16.91
N PHE A 538 19.87 18.66 16.58
CA PHE A 538 19.40 17.31 16.29
C PHE A 538 18.69 16.67 17.49
N VAL A 539 19.29 16.69 18.68
CA VAL A 539 18.68 16.11 19.89
C VAL A 539 17.43 16.87 20.34
N ASN A 540 17.35 18.17 20.03
CA ASN A 540 16.17 19.00 20.24
C ASN A 540 15.15 18.91 19.09
N ARG A 541 15.34 18.01 18.11
CA ARG A 541 14.47 17.77 16.93
C ARG A 541 14.40 18.92 15.92
N GLN A 542 15.29 19.89 16.06
CA GLN A 542 15.50 20.94 15.08
C GLN A 542 16.33 20.42 13.92
N SER A 543 16.10 20.96 12.73
CA SER A 543 16.82 20.60 11.51
C SER A 543 18.29 21.00 11.64
N PRO A 544 19.22 20.04 11.55
CA PRO A 544 20.64 20.35 11.48
C PRO A 544 20.99 21.01 10.14
N HIS A 545 22.03 21.84 10.11
CA HIS A 545 22.53 22.52 8.91
C HIS A 545 23.52 21.67 8.12
N TRP A 546 23.30 20.36 8.11
CA TRP A 546 24.18 19.43 7.42
C TRP A 546 24.05 19.55 5.90
N PRO A 547 25.17 19.70 5.16
CA PRO A 547 25.13 19.88 3.73
C PRO A 547 24.69 18.60 3.01
N LEU A 548 23.76 18.74 2.07
CA LEU A 548 23.38 17.67 1.15
C LEU A 548 24.30 17.65 -0.08
N PRO A 549 24.62 16.46 -0.62
CA PRO A 549 25.36 16.35 -1.89
C PRO A 549 24.65 17.05 -3.06
N LEU A 550 25.41 17.48 -4.06
CA LEU A 550 24.87 18.18 -5.24
C LEU A 550 23.78 17.36 -5.94
N GLY A 551 23.98 16.05 -6.11
CA GLY A 551 23.00 15.16 -6.74
C GLY A 551 21.64 15.19 -6.02
N GLN A 552 21.65 15.14 -4.68
CA GLN A 552 20.42 15.23 -3.89
C GLN A 552 19.78 16.63 -4.00
N ARG A 553 20.57 17.71 -3.99
CA ARG A 553 20.03 19.07 -4.16
C ARG A 553 19.36 19.25 -5.52
N LEU A 554 19.94 18.72 -6.59
CA LEU A 554 19.32 18.71 -7.92
C LEU A 554 18.03 17.89 -7.92
N ALA A 555 18.04 16.71 -7.30
CA ALA A 555 16.84 15.87 -7.15
C ALA A 555 15.72 16.58 -6.37
N ASN A 556 16.05 17.34 -5.32
CA ASN A 556 15.10 18.19 -4.60
C ASN A 556 14.48 19.25 -5.52
N GLY A 557 15.30 19.90 -6.35
CA GLY A 557 14.84 20.87 -7.35
C GLY A 557 13.88 20.25 -8.37
N LEU A 558 14.20 19.06 -8.87
CA LEU A 558 13.34 18.31 -9.80
C LEU A 558 12.00 17.92 -9.16
N SER A 559 11.99 17.50 -7.89
CA SER A 559 10.76 17.28 -7.12
C SER A 559 9.93 18.54 -6.98
N GLY A 560 10.57 19.70 -6.73
CA GLY A 560 9.90 20.99 -6.70
C GLY A 560 9.23 21.36 -8.04
N ILE A 561 9.93 21.14 -9.16
CA ILE A 561 9.39 21.34 -10.51
C ILE A 561 8.22 20.38 -10.76
N GLY A 562 8.35 19.11 -10.39
CA GLY A 562 7.28 18.11 -10.49
C GLY A 562 6.02 18.53 -9.73
N LEU A 563 6.19 19.06 -8.52
CA LEU A 563 5.09 19.56 -7.70
C LEU A 563 4.40 20.77 -8.33
N ALA A 564 5.18 21.76 -8.79
CA ALA A 564 4.65 22.94 -9.48
C ALA A 564 3.89 22.57 -10.75
N LEU A 565 4.42 21.61 -11.54
CA LEU A 565 3.77 21.09 -12.73
C LEU A 565 2.44 20.40 -12.41
N ALA A 566 2.43 19.50 -11.43
CA ALA A 566 1.21 18.80 -11.01
C ALA A 566 0.15 19.78 -10.50
N ALA A 567 0.53 20.74 -9.64
CA ALA A 567 -0.37 21.77 -9.14
C ALA A 567 -0.92 22.67 -10.27
N GLY A 568 -0.06 23.09 -11.20
CA GLY A 568 -0.47 23.88 -12.36
C GLY A 568 -1.47 23.16 -13.26
N LEU A 569 -1.26 21.86 -13.54
CA LEU A 569 -2.19 21.05 -14.32
C LEU A 569 -3.55 20.89 -13.63
N LEU A 570 -3.55 20.64 -12.31
CA LEU A 570 -4.79 20.58 -11.53
C LEU A 570 -5.55 21.91 -11.54
N LEU A 571 -4.84 23.03 -11.38
CA LEU A 571 -5.44 24.37 -11.41
C LEU A 571 -6.07 24.67 -12.78
N VAL A 572 -5.37 24.38 -13.87
CA VAL A 572 -5.89 24.55 -15.24
C VAL A 572 -7.19 23.77 -15.43
N GLU A 573 -7.23 22.52 -14.95
CA GLU A 573 -8.41 21.67 -15.06
C GLU A 573 -9.57 22.12 -14.15
N ALA A 574 -9.28 22.63 -12.95
CA ALA A 574 -10.25 23.25 -12.07
C ALA A 574 -10.90 24.49 -12.72
N VAL A 575 -10.08 25.37 -13.32
CA VAL A 575 -10.56 26.56 -14.04
C VAL A 575 -11.41 26.16 -15.25
N ARG A 576 -10.98 25.14 -16.02
CA ARG A 576 -11.78 24.59 -17.14
C ARG A 576 -13.11 24.03 -16.68
N ALA A 577 -13.14 23.30 -15.57
CA ALA A 577 -14.38 22.75 -14.99
C ALA A 577 -15.33 23.87 -14.54
N TRP A 578 -14.81 24.89 -13.88
CA TRP A 578 -15.57 26.06 -13.45
C TRP A 578 -16.17 26.82 -14.64
N ARG A 579 -15.38 27.13 -15.67
CA ARG A 579 -15.87 27.78 -16.90
C ARG A 579 -16.97 26.97 -17.61
N ARG A 580 -16.84 25.64 -17.65
CA ARG A 580 -17.87 24.76 -18.22
C ARG A 580 -19.18 24.82 -17.42
N ARG A 581 -19.12 24.88 -16.09
CA ARG A 581 -20.31 25.04 -15.23
C ARG A 581 -20.99 26.39 -15.48
N GLN A 582 -20.22 27.48 -15.54
CA GLN A 582 -20.75 28.82 -15.82
C GLN A 582 -21.47 28.88 -17.17
N ARG A 583 -20.87 28.29 -18.23
CA ARG A 583 -21.51 28.22 -19.54
C ARG A 583 -22.81 27.42 -19.54
N ARG A 584 -22.89 26.32 -18.79
CA ARG A 584 -24.12 25.53 -18.65
C ARG A 584 -25.20 26.31 -17.91
N ALA A 585 -24.88 26.91 -16.77
CA ALA A 585 -25.81 27.75 -16.02
C ALA A 585 -26.35 28.91 -16.86
N ALA A 586 -25.52 29.53 -17.71
CA ALA A 586 -25.94 30.59 -18.62
C ALA A 586 -26.84 30.10 -19.77
N LEU A 587 -26.70 28.84 -20.21
CA LEU A 587 -27.59 28.23 -21.21
C LEU A 587 -28.93 27.87 -20.57
N ASP A 588 -28.90 27.26 -19.37
CA ASP A 588 -30.10 26.87 -18.62
C ASP A 588 -30.92 28.11 -18.18
N ALA A 589 -30.30 29.26 -17.96
CA ALA A 589 -31.00 30.51 -17.66
C ALA A 589 -31.62 31.19 -18.90
N ARG A 590 -31.27 30.75 -20.11
CA ARG A 590 -31.83 31.27 -21.38
C ARG A 590 -32.92 30.37 -21.97
N SER A 591 -32.99 29.11 -21.52
CA SER A 591 -34.08 28.16 -21.81
C SER A 591 -35.20 28.31 -20.81
#